data_AF-A0A564T244-F1
#
_entry.id   AF-A0A564T244-F1
#
_cell.length_a   1.000
_cell.length_b   1.000
_cell.length_c   1.000
_cell.angle_alpha   90.00
_cell.angle_beta   90.00
_cell.angle_gamma   90.00
#
_symmetry.space_group_name_H-M   'P 1'
#
loop_
_entity.id
_entity.type
_entity.pdbx_description
1 polymer ?
#
loop_
_entity_poly.entity_id
_entity_poly.type
_entity_poly.pdbx_seq_one_letter_code
_entity_poly.pdbx_strand_id
1 'polypeptide(L)'
;MNRLKILRKEKSLSQVAFSKTIGIPLRTLQSWENGESNIKPEKAQQLADYFGVSVGYLLGYSDSDFKNMTSDSYDDNEKKRALQGLDKLLLMSGYLSKNQMISAIEQTINKEVLTKEFTSSEIIELPGEKQKEIILDKANKQTEKILSKISFLSIALSYLDNSESELLTIFYFLPDEEKEKLLEIAKVFHKKQNTPDD
;
A
#
# COMPACT_ATOMS: atom_id res chain seq x y z
N MET A 1 20.10 6.03 5.28
CA MET A 1 19.85 7.46 5.59
C MET A 1 18.34 7.60 5.81
N ASN A 2 17.89 8.18 6.93
CA ASN A 2 16.46 8.32 7.23
C ASN A 2 15.88 9.68 6.76
N ARG A 3 14.55 9.82 6.76
CA ARG A 3 13.84 11.04 6.31
C ARG A 3 13.42 11.98 7.43
N LEU A 4 13.83 11.72 8.68
CA LEU A 4 13.38 12.47 9.87
C LEU A 4 13.66 13.98 9.75
N LYS A 5 14.85 14.34 9.26
CA LYS A 5 15.27 15.73 9.06
C LYS A 5 14.44 16.45 8.01
N ILE A 6 14.04 15.73 6.96
CA ILE A 6 13.24 16.25 5.84
C ILE A 6 11.82 16.52 6.37
N LEU A 7 11.19 15.51 6.95
CA LEU A 7 9.84 15.57 7.52
C LEU A 7 9.67 16.68 8.58
N ARG A 8 10.67 16.86 9.44
CA ARG A 8 10.66 17.96 10.42
C ARG A 8 10.67 19.33 9.73
N LYS A 9 11.52 19.50 8.71
CA LYS A 9 11.66 20.77 7.98
C LYS A 9 10.40 21.12 7.18
N GLU A 10 9.72 20.13 6.60
CA GLU A 10 8.45 20.33 5.89
C GLU A 10 7.37 20.89 6.81
N LYS A 11 7.32 20.45 8.08
CA LYS A 11 6.45 21.06 9.10
C LYS A 11 6.98 22.38 9.67
N SER A 12 8.05 22.95 9.11
CA SER A 12 8.69 24.20 9.55
C SER A 12 9.12 24.22 11.03
N LEU A 13 9.48 23.05 11.58
CA LEU A 13 9.88 22.92 12.99
C LEU A 13 11.40 23.02 13.17
N SER A 14 11.85 23.77 14.18
CA SER A 14 13.25 23.74 14.61
C SER A 14 13.56 22.43 15.36
N GLN A 15 14.85 22.03 15.41
CA GLN A 15 15.25 20.84 16.18
C GLN A 15 14.87 20.97 17.66
N VAL A 16 15.02 22.16 18.24
CA VAL A 16 14.68 22.46 19.64
C VAL A 16 13.17 22.37 19.88
N ALA A 17 12.36 22.94 18.99
CA ALA A 17 10.90 22.86 19.11
C ALA A 17 10.43 21.42 18.97
N PHE A 18 10.91 20.71 17.94
CA PHE A 18 10.53 19.33 17.70
C PHE A 18 10.94 18.41 18.85
N SER A 19 12.17 18.51 19.35
CA SER A 19 12.64 17.66 20.45
C SER A 19 11.77 17.78 21.71
N LYS A 20 11.27 19.00 21.99
CA LYS A 20 10.30 19.24 23.08
C LYS A 20 8.94 18.61 22.78
N THR A 21 8.42 18.77 21.56
CA THR A 21 7.13 18.21 21.15
C THR A 21 7.05 16.69 21.28
N ILE A 22 8.10 15.98 20.86
CA ILE A 22 8.15 14.51 20.90
C ILE A 22 8.83 13.95 22.16
N GLY A 23 9.26 14.81 23.08
CA GLY A 23 9.84 14.41 24.36
C GLY A 23 11.15 13.63 24.25
N ILE A 24 12.04 14.00 23.32
CA ILE A 24 13.37 13.40 23.18
C ILE A 24 14.49 14.41 23.44
N PRO A 25 15.66 13.99 23.95
CA PRO A 25 16.81 14.88 24.07
C PRO A 25 17.25 15.41 22.70
N LEU A 26 17.60 16.70 22.63
CA LEU A 26 18.04 17.35 21.39
C LEU A 26 19.22 16.62 20.72
N ARG A 27 20.18 16.15 21.53
CA ARG A 27 21.34 15.41 21.05
C ARG A 27 20.95 14.07 20.40
N THR A 28 19.92 13.41 20.93
CA THR A 28 19.36 12.18 20.34
C THR A 28 18.71 12.47 18.99
N LEU A 29 17.91 13.53 18.90
CA LEU A 29 17.32 13.96 17.62
C LEU A 29 18.40 14.25 16.56
N GLN A 30 19.45 14.97 16.94
CA GLN A 30 20.57 15.30 16.04
C GLN A 30 21.28 14.04 15.55
N SER A 31 21.57 13.12 16.46
CA SER A 31 22.20 11.84 16.14
C SER A 31 21.34 11.01 15.18
N TRP A 32 20.02 10.96 15.38
CA TRP A 32 19.08 10.31 14.46
C TRP A 32 19.06 11.00 13.09
N GLU A 33 18.92 12.33 13.03
CA GLU A 33 18.88 13.07 11.76
C GLU A 33 20.16 12.97 10.93
N ASN A 34 21.30 12.76 11.58
CA ASN A 34 22.59 12.57 10.94
C ASN A 34 22.90 11.09 10.63
N GLY A 35 22.07 10.15 11.10
CA GLY A 35 22.30 8.72 10.94
C GLY A 35 23.43 8.15 11.81
N GLU A 36 23.84 8.87 12.85
CA GLU A 36 24.87 8.46 13.81
C GLU A 36 24.36 7.37 14.78
N SER A 37 23.04 7.27 14.95
CA SER A 37 22.40 6.20 15.73
C SER A 37 21.06 5.76 15.14
N ASN A 38 20.70 4.51 15.42
CA ASN A 38 19.45 3.92 14.95
C ASN A 38 18.26 4.36 15.83
N ILE A 39 17.12 4.56 15.19
CA ILE A 39 15.85 4.82 15.87
C ILE A 39 15.26 3.46 16.29
N LYS A 40 14.99 3.28 17.58
CA LYS A 40 14.34 2.04 18.07
C LYS A 40 12.94 1.91 17.45
N PRO A 41 12.45 0.67 17.19
CA PRO A 41 11.15 0.45 16.54
C PRO A 41 9.99 1.22 17.17
N GLU A 42 9.87 1.20 18.50
CA GLU A 42 8.82 1.93 19.23
C GLU A 42 8.86 3.44 18.97
N LYS A 43 10.06 4.04 18.95
CA LYS A 43 10.23 5.46 18.65
C LYS A 43 10.02 5.76 17.17
N ALA A 44 10.41 4.86 16.29
CA ALA A 44 10.17 5.01 14.85
C ALA A 44 8.67 5.04 14.55
N GLN A 45 7.88 4.18 15.22
CA GLN A 45 6.42 4.20 15.12
C GLN A 45 5.81 5.51 15.60
N GLN A 46 6.20 5.99 16.80
CA GLN A 46 5.70 7.27 17.33
C GLN A 46 6.01 8.46 16.40
N LEU A 47 7.20 8.47 15.81
CA LEU A 47 7.57 9.51 14.85
C LEU A 47 6.78 9.40 13.55
N ALA A 48 6.60 8.18 13.04
CA ALA A 48 5.83 7.90 11.84
C ALA A 48 4.38 8.39 12.00
N ASP A 49 3.76 8.08 13.15
CA ASP A 49 2.42 8.54 13.51
C ASP A 49 2.32 10.06 13.59
N TYR A 50 3.34 10.74 14.16
CA TYR A 50 3.37 12.20 14.27
C TYR A 50 3.42 12.90 12.89
N PHE A 51 4.15 12.30 11.95
CA PHE A 51 4.28 12.83 10.60
C PHE A 51 3.18 12.37 9.65
N GLY A 52 2.41 11.34 10.03
CA GLY A 52 1.38 10.75 9.16
C GLY A 52 1.99 9.94 8.00
N VAL A 53 3.16 9.33 8.22
CA VAL A 53 3.88 8.52 7.23
C VAL A 53 4.11 7.11 7.78
N SER A 54 4.55 6.17 6.94
CA SER A 54 4.93 4.85 7.42
C SER A 54 6.32 4.84 8.08
N VAL A 55 6.57 3.84 8.94
CA VAL A 55 7.90 3.63 9.54
C VAL A 55 8.95 3.37 8.47
N GLY A 56 8.61 2.62 7.42
CA GLY A 56 9.49 2.39 6.27
C GLY A 56 9.87 3.68 5.55
N TYR A 57 8.92 4.59 5.34
CA TYR A 57 9.20 5.89 4.72
C TYR A 57 10.06 6.77 5.64
N LEU A 58 9.76 6.79 6.93
CA LEU A 58 10.54 7.54 7.91
C LEU A 58 11.99 7.05 7.99
N LEU A 59 12.22 5.74 8.00
CA LEU A 59 13.55 5.14 8.12
C LEU A 59 14.34 5.11 6.80
N GLY A 60 13.71 5.45 5.67
CA GLY A 60 14.39 5.49 4.37
C GLY A 60 14.33 4.17 3.60
N TYR A 61 13.43 3.26 3.97
CA TYR A 61 13.26 1.95 3.33
C TYR A 61 12.24 1.97 2.16
N SER A 62 11.41 3.01 2.03
CA SER A 62 10.44 3.17 0.92
C SER A 62 10.40 4.60 0.38
N ASP A 63 10.27 4.83 -0.92
CA ASP A 63 10.35 6.19 -1.53
C ASP A 63 9.04 6.99 -1.61
N SER A 64 7.90 6.42 -1.22
CA SER A 64 6.60 7.04 -1.46
C SER A 64 6.06 7.82 -0.26
N ASP A 65 5.85 9.13 -0.46
CA ASP A 65 4.98 9.95 0.38
C ASP A 65 3.52 9.54 0.10
N PHE A 66 2.80 9.05 1.12
CA PHE A 66 1.58 8.25 0.93
C PHE A 66 0.34 9.04 0.48
N LYS A 67 0.44 10.37 0.41
CA LYS A 67 -0.66 11.27 0.07
C LYS A 67 -1.35 10.94 -1.25
N ASN A 68 -0.65 10.31 -2.19
CA ASN A 68 -1.12 10.11 -3.56
C ASN A 68 -1.73 8.73 -3.83
N MET A 69 -1.97 7.89 -2.79
CA MET A 69 -2.50 6.52 -2.97
C MET A 69 -3.94 6.35 -2.49
N THR A 70 -4.53 7.42 -1.97
CA THR A 70 -5.86 7.45 -1.40
C THR A 70 -6.67 8.50 -2.13
N SER A 71 -7.90 8.18 -2.49
CA SER A 71 -8.83 9.16 -3.06
C SER A 71 -8.93 10.38 -2.14
N ASP A 72 -9.05 11.58 -2.72
CA ASP A 72 -9.34 12.80 -1.96
C ASP A 72 -10.67 12.68 -1.18
N SER A 73 -11.54 11.75 -1.59
CA SER A 73 -12.78 11.42 -0.89
C SER A 73 -12.61 10.68 0.44
N TYR A 74 -11.42 10.14 0.74
CA TYR A 74 -11.17 9.44 2.01
C TYR A 74 -10.88 10.42 3.14
N ASP A 75 -11.46 10.13 4.31
CA ASP A 75 -11.14 10.87 5.52
C ASP A 75 -9.73 10.53 6.04
N ASP A 76 -9.23 11.31 7.00
CA ASP A 76 -7.89 11.14 7.55
C ASP A 76 -7.68 9.78 8.25
N ASN A 77 -8.75 9.18 8.80
CA ASN A 77 -8.68 7.86 9.43
C ASN A 77 -8.59 6.76 8.39
N GLU A 78 -9.37 6.84 7.31
CA GLU A 78 -9.29 5.91 6.18
C GLU A 78 -7.92 5.95 5.51
N LYS A 79 -7.36 7.15 5.34
CA LYS A 79 -5.99 7.32 4.85
C LYS A 79 -4.98 6.65 5.77
N LYS A 80 -5.08 6.89 7.09
CA LYS A 80 -4.21 6.23 8.08
C LYS A 80 -4.33 4.70 8.05
N ARG A 81 -5.54 4.18 7.90
CA ARG A 81 -5.80 2.74 7.80
C ARG A 81 -5.22 2.14 6.53
N ALA A 82 -5.40 2.81 5.40
CA ALA A 82 -4.79 2.41 4.14
C ALA A 82 -3.26 2.32 4.26
N LEU A 83 -2.62 3.24 4.98
CA LEU A 83 -1.18 3.14 5.28
C LEU A 83 -0.86 1.88 6.09
N GLN A 84 -1.53 1.70 7.22
CA GLN A 84 -1.24 0.63 8.16
C GLN A 84 -1.37 -0.76 7.52
N GLY A 85 -2.42 -0.97 6.74
CA GLY A 85 -2.56 -2.26 6.05
C GLY A 85 -1.73 -2.40 4.79
N LEU A 86 -1.25 -1.31 4.16
CA LEU A 86 -0.27 -1.44 3.09
C LEU A 86 1.09 -1.91 3.64
N ASP A 87 1.49 -1.43 4.82
CA ASP A 87 2.70 -1.94 5.50
C ASP A 87 2.57 -3.45 5.80
N LYS A 88 1.39 -3.90 6.25
CA LYS A 88 1.10 -5.34 6.42
C LYS A 88 1.14 -6.10 5.09
N LEU A 89 0.49 -5.54 4.06
CA LEU A 89 0.43 -6.12 2.71
C LEU A 89 1.84 -6.36 2.16
N LEU A 90 2.72 -5.35 2.23
CA LEU A 90 4.10 -5.44 1.77
C LEU A 90 4.91 -6.48 2.56
N LEU A 91 4.76 -6.48 3.89
CA LEU A 91 5.42 -7.44 4.77
C LEU A 91 5.02 -8.88 4.43
N MET A 92 3.73 -9.13 4.18
CA MET A 92 3.15 -10.45 3.97
C MET A 92 3.32 -10.95 2.53
N SER A 93 3.27 -10.06 1.55
CA SER A 93 3.47 -10.41 0.14
C SER A 93 4.95 -10.59 -0.24
N GLY A 94 5.87 -10.20 0.64
CA GLY A 94 7.32 -10.21 0.36
C GLY A 94 7.78 -9.11 -0.60
N TYR A 95 6.95 -8.10 -0.87
CA TYR A 95 7.35 -6.96 -1.69
C TYR A 95 8.12 -5.94 -0.85
N LEU A 96 9.28 -5.50 -1.32
CA LEU A 96 10.15 -4.58 -0.61
C LEU A 96 9.66 -3.12 -0.70
N SER A 97 8.80 -2.82 -1.67
CA SER A 97 8.21 -1.50 -1.83
C SER A 97 6.89 -1.53 -2.58
N LYS A 98 6.09 -0.47 -2.41
CA LYS A 98 4.89 -0.19 -3.21
C LYS A 98 5.19 -0.26 -4.71
N ASN A 99 6.29 0.35 -5.16
CA ASN A 99 6.62 0.38 -6.58
C ASN A 99 6.91 -1.02 -7.13
N GLN A 100 7.62 -1.85 -6.36
CA GLN A 100 7.84 -3.24 -6.74
C GLN A 100 6.52 -4.02 -6.83
N MET A 101 5.62 -3.84 -5.86
CA MET A 101 4.29 -4.45 -5.90
C MET A 101 3.47 -3.95 -7.09
N ILE A 102 3.45 -2.64 -7.34
CA ILE A 102 2.74 -2.04 -8.49
C ILE A 102 3.31 -2.61 -9.78
N SER A 103 4.63 -2.64 -9.96
CA SER A 103 5.23 -3.18 -11.18
C SER A 103 4.94 -4.67 -11.35
N ALA A 104 4.91 -5.45 -10.27
CA ALA A 104 4.49 -6.85 -10.33
C ALA A 104 3.01 -6.97 -10.78
N ILE A 105 2.13 -6.14 -10.22
CA ILE A 105 0.72 -6.10 -10.59
C ILE A 105 0.54 -5.62 -12.04
N GLU A 106 1.25 -4.59 -12.47
CA GLU A 106 1.25 -4.09 -13.85
C GLU A 106 1.69 -5.17 -14.84
N GLN A 107 2.66 -6.01 -14.48
CA GLN A 107 3.06 -7.15 -15.30
C GLN A 107 2.00 -8.24 -15.39
N THR A 108 1.15 -8.38 -14.36
CA THR A 108 -0.03 -9.27 -14.39
C THR A 108 -1.23 -8.66 -15.11
N ILE A 109 -1.24 -7.35 -15.40
CA ILE A 109 -2.29 -6.75 -16.23
C ILE A 109 -2.18 -7.35 -17.62
N ASN A 110 -3.19 -8.14 -17.97
CA ASN A 110 -3.21 -8.89 -19.20
C ASN A 110 -3.25 -7.95 -20.42
N LYS A 111 -2.11 -7.83 -21.10
CA LYS A 111 -1.99 -7.08 -22.36
C LYS A 111 -3.01 -7.53 -23.40
N GLU A 112 -3.55 -8.75 -23.33
CA GLU A 112 -4.60 -9.24 -24.24
C GLU A 112 -5.99 -8.62 -24.00
N VAL A 113 -6.33 -8.27 -22.76
CA VAL A 113 -7.60 -7.58 -22.45
C VAL A 113 -7.54 -6.16 -23.00
N LEU A 114 -6.38 -5.53 -22.79
CA LEU A 114 -6.04 -4.26 -23.41
C LEU A 114 -6.14 -4.37 -24.94
N THR A 115 -5.51 -5.36 -25.59
CA THR A 115 -5.55 -5.50 -27.06
C THR A 115 -6.92 -5.84 -27.65
N LYS A 116 -7.76 -6.64 -26.98
CA LYS A 116 -9.13 -6.92 -27.45
C LYS A 116 -10.01 -5.66 -27.44
N GLU A 117 -9.88 -4.82 -26.43
CA GLU A 117 -10.55 -3.51 -26.40
C GLU A 117 -9.89 -2.48 -27.33
N PHE A 118 -8.63 -2.65 -27.72
CA PHE A 118 -7.94 -1.80 -28.70
C PHE A 118 -8.27 -2.14 -30.15
N THR A 119 -8.77 -3.35 -30.42
CA THR A 119 -9.26 -3.75 -31.74
C THR A 119 -10.71 -3.29 -32.02
N SER A 120 -11.35 -2.55 -31.11
CA SER A 120 -12.66 -1.96 -31.36
C SER A 120 -12.60 -1.07 -32.61
N SER A 121 -13.48 -1.35 -33.58
CA SER A 121 -13.56 -0.67 -34.87
C SER A 121 -13.59 0.86 -34.74
N GLU A 122 -14.21 1.39 -33.67
CA GLU A 122 -14.30 2.81 -33.37
C GLU A 122 -12.94 3.51 -33.14
N ILE A 123 -11.93 2.80 -32.59
CA ILE A 123 -10.60 3.38 -32.35
C ILE A 123 -9.78 3.40 -33.64
N ILE A 124 -9.92 2.37 -34.47
CA ILE A 124 -9.15 2.20 -35.71
C ILE A 124 -9.44 3.33 -36.72
N GLU A 125 -10.68 3.85 -36.72
CA GLU A 125 -11.11 4.93 -37.62
C GLU A 125 -10.60 6.33 -37.24
N LEU A 126 -9.97 6.50 -36.06
CA LEU A 126 -9.49 7.80 -35.57
C LEU A 126 -8.07 8.13 -36.08
N PRO A 127 -7.68 9.41 -36.13
CA PRO A 127 -6.29 9.81 -36.36
C PRO A 127 -5.35 9.26 -35.28
N GLY A 128 -4.13 8.86 -35.66
CA GLY A 128 -3.18 8.16 -34.78
C GLY A 128 -2.84 8.86 -33.46
N GLU A 129 -2.91 10.20 -33.37
CA GLU A 129 -2.74 10.92 -32.10
C GLU A 129 -3.94 10.75 -31.16
N LYS A 130 -5.17 10.82 -31.67
CA LYS A 130 -6.39 10.57 -30.88
C LYS A 130 -6.46 9.13 -30.41
N GLN A 131 -5.98 8.19 -31.22
CA GLN A 131 -5.85 6.79 -30.80
C GLN A 131 -4.93 6.67 -29.58
N LYS A 132 -3.75 7.30 -29.61
CA LYS A 132 -2.79 7.29 -28.48
C LYS A 132 -3.37 7.91 -27.22
N GLU A 133 -4.09 9.02 -27.34
CA GLU A 133 -4.71 9.71 -26.20
C GLU A 133 -5.78 8.83 -25.52
N ILE A 134 -6.66 8.21 -26.32
CA ILE A 134 -7.70 7.30 -25.79
C ILE A 134 -7.08 6.06 -25.15
N ILE A 135 -6.03 5.50 -25.76
CA ILE A 135 -5.31 4.36 -25.20
C ILE A 135 -4.70 4.72 -23.84
N LEU A 136 -4.07 5.89 -23.74
CA LEU A 136 -3.47 6.37 -22.50
C LEU A 136 -4.53 6.61 -21.41
N ASP A 137 -5.64 7.25 -21.73
CA ASP A 137 -6.75 7.48 -20.79
C ASP A 137 -7.35 6.16 -20.26
N LYS A 138 -7.59 5.18 -21.14
CA LYS A 138 -8.09 3.86 -20.74
C LYS A 138 -7.11 3.11 -19.84
N ALA A 139 -5.82 3.13 -20.19
CA ALA A 139 -4.77 2.51 -19.37
C ALA A 139 -4.72 3.18 -17.97
N ASN A 140 -4.78 4.50 -17.91
CA ASN A 140 -4.80 5.25 -16.65
C ASN A 140 -6.01 4.88 -15.79
N LYS A 141 -7.22 4.82 -16.36
CA LYS A 141 -8.44 4.40 -15.65
C LYS A 141 -8.34 2.98 -15.09
N GLN A 142 -7.72 2.06 -15.83
CA GLN A 142 -7.50 0.71 -15.35
C GLN A 142 -6.51 0.67 -14.18
N THR A 143 -5.42 1.44 -14.27
CA THR A 143 -4.44 1.61 -13.20
C THR A 143 -5.09 2.19 -11.94
N GLU A 144 -5.92 3.25 -12.07
CA GLU A 144 -6.68 3.83 -10.96
C GLU A 144 -7.58 2.81 -10.28
N LYS A 145 -8.30 1.98 -11.06
CA LYS A 145 -9.16 0.91 -10.53
C LYS A 145 -8.36 -0.12 -9.73
N ILE A 146 -7.15 -0.47 -10.19
CA ILE A 146 -6.27 -1.40 -9.49
C ILE A 146 -5.75 -0.78 -8.18
N LEU A 147 -5.27 0.46 -8.23
CA LEU A 147 -4.80 1.18 -7.05
C LEU A 147 -5.91 1.33 -6.00
N SER A 148 -7.14 1.61 -6.43
CA SER A 148 -8.30 1.65 -5.56
C SER A 148 -8.54 0.30 -4.86
N LYS A 149 -8.49 -0.82 -5.59
CA LYS A 149 -8.63 -2.16 -4.98
C LYS A 149 -7.54 -2.47 -3.96
N ILE A 150 -6.29 -2.11 -4.26
CA ILE A 150 -5.17 -2.26 -3.30
C ILE A 150 -5.40 -1.38 -2.06
N SER A 151 -5.89 -0.17 -2.24
CA SER A 151 -6.23 0.74 -1.14
C SER A 151 -7.32 0.15 -0.24
N PHE A 152 -8.39 -0.40 -0.84
CA PHE A 152 -9.44 -1.09 -0.08
C PHE A 152 -8.93 -2.32 0.66
N LEU A 153 -8.11 -3.16 0.01
CA LEU A 153 -7.47 -4.30 0.68
C LEU A 153 -6.60 -3.84 1.85
N SER A 154 -5.81 -2.78 1.65
CA SER A 154 -4.97 -2.21 2.70
C SER A 154 -5.83 -1.71 3.86
N ILE A 155 -6.93 -1.00 3.60
CA ILE A 155 -7.85 -0.60 4.67
C ILE A 155 -8.41 -1.83 5.40
N ALA A 156 -8.83 -2.88 4.70
CA ALA A 156 -9.33 -4.11 5.32
C ALA A 156 -8.28 -4.76 6.23
N LEU A 157 -7.05 -4.95 5.73
CA LEU A 157 -5.93 -5.51 6.50
C LEU A 157 -5.59 -4.70 7.75
N SER A 158 -5.86 -3.38 7.75
CA SER A 158 -5.64 -2.55 8.94
C SER A 158 -6.49 -2.97 10.15
N TYR A 159 -7.66 -3.58 9.92
CA TYR A 159 -8.57 -4.04 10.96
C TYR A 159 -8.31 -5.46 11.44
N LEU A 160 -7.58 -6.26 10.67
CA LEU A 160 -7.35 -7.68 10.93
C LEU A 160 -6.11 -7.91 11.79
N ASP A 161 -6.06 -9.02 12.53
CA ASP A 161 -4.83 -9.45 13.18
C ASP A 161 -3.79 -9.96 12.14
N ASN A 162 -2.59 -10.34 12.60
CA ASN A 162 -1.54 -10.77 11.69
C ASN A 162 -1.86 -12.08 10.95
N SER A 163 -2.51 -13.04 11.62
CA SER A 163 -2.81 -14.35 11.01
C SER A 163 -3.91 -14.20 9.97
N GLU A 164 -4.94 -13.43 10.29
CA GLU A 164 -6.04 -13.08 9.38
C GLU A 164 -5.54 -12.26 8.19
N SER A 165 -4.65 -11.30 8.44
CA SER A 165 -4.05 -10.47 7.39
C SER A 165 -3.17 -11.28 6.45
N GLU A 166 -2.40 -12.25 6.97
CA GLU A 166 -1.55 -13.13 6.17
C GLU A 166 -2.40 -13.98 5.24
N LEU A 167 -3.44 -14.63 5.79
CA LEU A 167 -4.36 -15.46 5.03
C LEU A 167 -5.05 -14.64 3.92
N LEU A 168 -5.58 -13.46 4.25
CA LEU A 168 -6.26 -12.60 3.28
C LEU A 168 -5.30 -12.10 2.20
N THR A 169 -4.07 -11.74 2.56
CA THR A 169 -3.04 -11.30 1.61
C THR A 169 -2.69 -12.41 0.63
N ILE A 170 -2.39 -13.60 1.13
CA ILE A 170 -2.09 -14.77 0.31
C ILE A 170 -3.28 -15.03 -0.61
N PHE A 171 -4.48 -15.18 -0.04
CA PHE A 171 -5.69 -15.47 -0.80
C PHE A 171 -5.95 -14.44 -1.90
N TYR A 172 -5.77 -13.14 -1.62
CA TYR A 172 -6.02 -12.08 -2.60
C TYR A 172 -5.14 -12.19 -3.84
N PHE A 173 -3.86 -12.56 -3.67
CA PHE A 173 -2.89 -12.67 -4.76
C PHE A 173 -2.88 -14.02 -5.47
N LEU A 174 -3.64 -15.02 -5.01
CA LEU A 174 -3.76 -16.28 -5.72
C LEU A 174 -4.48 -16.14 -7.07
N PRO A 175 -4.13 -16.97 -8.07
CA PRO A 175 -4.93 -17.14 -9.28
C PRO A 175 -6.38 -17.54 -8.94
N ASP A 176 -7.34 -17.17 -9.79
CA ASP A 176 -8.76 -17.43 -9.54
C ASP A 176 -9.06 -18.93 -9.40
N GLU A 177 -8.41 -19.79 -10.19
CA GLU A 177 -8.55 -21.25 -10.09
C GLU A 177 -8.07 -21.78 -8.72
N GLU A 178 -6.99 -21.21 -8.16
CA GLU A 178 -6.48 -21.62 -6.85
C GLU A 178 -7.35 -21.08 -5.71
N LYS A 179 -7.90 -19.86 -5.86
CA LYS A 179 -8.89 -19.31 -4.93
C LYS A 179 -10.12 -20.19 -4.84
N GLU A 180 -10.66 -20.64 -5.99
CA GLU A 180 -11.83 -21.52 -6.03
C GLU A 180 -11.58 -22.83 -5.27
N LYS A 181 -10.44 -23.48 -5.54
CA LYS A 181 -10.04 -24.71 -4.85
C LYS A 181 -9.94 -24.51 -3.34
N LEU A 182 -9.31 -23.42 -2.89
CA LEU A 182 -9.21 -23.13 -1.45
C LEU A 182 -10.58 -22.84 -0.82
N LEU A 183 -11.46 -22.13 -1.51
CA LEU A 183 -12.82 -21.87 -1.02
C LEU A 183 -13.63 -23.16 -0.91
N GLU A 184 -13.49 -24.09 -1.85
CA GLU A 184 -14.13 -25.41 -1.76
C GLU A 184 -13.64 -26.19 -0.54
N ILE A 185 -12.33 -26.25 -0.32
CA ILE A 185 -11.74 -26.89 0.86
C ILE A 185 -12.27 -26.27 2.16
N ALA A 186 -12.27 -24.94 2.25
CA ALA A 186 -12.76 -24.21 3.43
C ALA A 186 -14.24 -24.51 3.70
N LYS A 187 -15.09 -24.57 2.66
CA LYS A 187 -16.52 -24.90 2.78
C LYS A 187 -16.73 -26.32 3.32
N VAL A 188 -15.89 -27.28 2.96
CA VAL A 188 -15.97 -28.67 3.47
C VAL A 188 -15.70 -28.70 4.98
N PHE A 189 -14.66 -28.02 5.45
CA PHE A 189 -14.35 -27.96 6.88
C PHE A 189 -15.43 -27.23 7.69
N HIS A 190 -15.96 -26.13 7.14
CA HIS A 190 -17.04 -25.38 7.80
C HIS A 190 -18.33 -26.19 7.92
N LYS A 191 -18.68 -27.01 6.91
CA LYS A 191 -19.85 -27.90 6.97
C LYS A 191 -19.69 -28.99 8.04
N LYS A 192 -18.50 -29.60 8.15
CA LYS A 192 -18.24 -30.64 9.16
C LYS A 192 -18.39 -30.16 10.60
N GLN A 193 -18.03 -28.91 10.90
CA GLN A 193 -18.18 -28.35 12.25
C GLN A 193 -19.63 -28.04 12.62
N ASN A 194 -20.53 -27.93 11.64
CA ASN A 194 -21.93 -27.54 11.83
C ASN A 194 -22.93 -28.70 11.62
N THR A 195 -22.45 -29.91 11.40
CA THR A 195 -23.26 -31.13 11.51
C THR A 195 -23.24 -31.57 12.98
N PRO A 196 -24.40 -31.67 13.67
CA PRO A 196 -24.45 -32.22 15.02
C PRO A 196 -23.89 -33.65 14.99
N ASP A 197 -23.07 -34.02 15.97
CA ASP A 197 -22.66 -35.40 16.15
C ASP A 197 -23.91 -36.27 16.38
N ASP A 198 -24.22 -37.15 15.41
CA ASP A 198 -25.22 -38.23 15.53
C ASP A 198 -24.70 -39.36 16.43
#